data_AF-A0A9D2UXJ4-F1
#
_entry.id   AF-A0A9D2UXJ4-F1
#
_cell.length_a   1.000
_cell.length_b   1.000
_cell.length_c   1.000
_cell.angle_alpha   90.00
_cell.angle_beta   90.00
_cell.angle_gamma   90.00
#
_symmetry.space_group_name_H-M   'P 1'
#
loop_
_entity.id
_entity.type
_entity.pdbx_description
1 polymer ?
#
loop_
_entity_poly.entity_id
_entity_poly.type
_entity_poly.pdbx_seq_one_letter_code
_entity_poly.pdbx_strand_id
1 'polypeptide(L)'
;MSICLSHQSALEYLRASDERDPHVMSAPRTGKIDSASISNAEEALAEASLQFVLQRPVHLLVATDKNTAGTSGVVRHVNTAPLPRRAIIQAAPGLLVAAPELVFLQMASQLSEVDAMLLGFELCGTYSPDPHDARGFRRREPLTSVRRLRAFLGACSGQRGV
;
A
#
# COMPACT_ATOMS: atom_id res chain seq x y z
N MET A 1 15.54 2.98 -10.60
CA MET A 1 15.16 3.08 -9.16
C MET A 1 13.70 2.69 -9.03
N SER A 2 13.25 2.17 -7.90
CA SER A 2 11.83 1.83 -7.71
C SER A 2 11.10 2.93 -6.94
N ILE A 3 9.79 3.04 -7.09
CA ILE A 3 8.92 3.74 -6.14
C ILE A 3 8.19 2.72 -5.27
N CYS A 4 7.78 3.10 -4.06
CA CYS A 4 6.99 2.24 -3.19
C CYS A 4 5.68 2.91 -2.79
N LEU A 5 4.55 2.47 -3.32
CA LEU A 5 3.23 2.94 -2.90
C LEU A 5 2.96 2.51 -1.45
N SER A 6 2.32 3.38 -0.67
CA SER A 6 1.95 3.10 0.73
C SER A 6 0.66 3.81 1.11
N HIS A 7 0.16 3.54 2.33
CA HIS A 7 -1.03 4.20 2.87
C HIS A 7 -2.21 4.17 1.86
N GLN A 8 -2.84 5.32 1.63
CA GLN A 8 -3.98 5.48 0.74
C GLN A 8 -3.68 5.05 -0.69
N SER A 9 -2.52 5.40 -1.26
CA SER A 9 -2.19 5.04 -2.64
C SER A 9 -1.94 3.54 -2.82
N ALA A 10 -1.37 2.86 -1.82
CA ALA A 10 -1.30 1.40 -1.86
C ALA A 10 -2.68 0.76 -1.72
N LEU A 11 -3.56 1.29 -0.85
CA LEU A 11 -4.93 0.81 -0.72
C LEU A 11 -5.71 0.94 -2.03
N GLU A 12 -5.63 2.09 -2.70
CA GLU A 12 -6.25 2.32 -4.02
C GLU A 12 -5.73 1.35 -5.07
N TYR A 13 -4.41 1.15 -5.14
CA TYR A 13 -3.80 0.17 -6.02
C TYR A 13 -4.33 -1.25 -5.75
N LEU A 14 -4.37 -1.67 -4.49
CA LEU A 14 -4.84 -2.99 -4.08
C LEU A 14 -6.34 -3.20 -4.33
N ARG A 15 -7.16 -2.16 -4.18
CA ARG A 15 -8.58 -2.22 -4.55
C ARG A 15 -8.73 -2.44 -6.05
N ALA A 16 -7.92 -1.78 -6.87
CA ALA A 16 -7.97 -1.88 -8.32
C ALA A 16 -7.29 -3.15 -8.89
N SER A 17 -6.63 -3.96 -8.05
CA SER A 17 -5.78 -5.05 -8.55
C SER A 17 -6.54 -6.16 -9.26
N ASP A 18 -7.78 -6.45 -8.89
CA ASP A 18 -8.52 -7.58 -9.49
C ASP A 18 -8.74 -7.39 -11.01
N GLU A 19 -8.82 -6.14 -11.47
CA GLU A 19 -8.97 -5.79 -12.88
C GLU A 19 -7.62 -5.45 -13.54
N ARG A 20 -6.70 -4.84 -12.78
CA ARG A 20 -5.45 -4.30 -13.33
C ARG A 20 -4.24 -5.21 -13.22
N ASP A 21 -4.12 -5.92 -12.11
CA ASP A 21 -3.00 -6.82 -11.82
C ASP A 21 -3.50 -8.00 -10.96
N PRO A 22 -4.19 -8.97 -11.58
CA PRO A 22 -4.80 -10.10 -10.88
C PRO A 22 -3.79 -10.96 -10.12
N HIS A 23 -2.49 -10.86 -10.46
CA HIS A 23 -1.42 -11.66 -9.89
C HIS A 23 -0.65 -10.96 -8.78
N VAL A 24 -0.93 -9.68 -8.50
CA VAL A 24 -0.18 -8.90 -7.51
C VAL A 24 -0.15 -9.53 -6.11
N MET A 25 -1.23 -10.23 -5.71
CA MET A 25 -1.27 -10.93 -4.43
C MET A 25 -0.35 -12.15 -4.34
N SER A 26 -0.02 -12.74 -5.49
CA SER A 26 0.93 -13.84 -5.63
C SER A 26 2.37 -13.38 -5.94
N ALA A 27 2.56 -12.09 -6.22
CA ALA A 27 3.86 -11.54 -6.58
C ALA A 27 4.90 -11.69 -5.44
N PRO A 28 6.20 -11.68 -5.78
CA PRO A 28 7.28 -11.76 -4.80
C PRO A 28 7.17 -10.66 -3.74
N ARG A 29 7.58 -10.98 -2.51
CA ARG A 29 7.53 -10.05 -1.37
C ARG A 29 8.88 -9.86 -0.71
N THR A 30 9.08 -8.66 -0.15
CA THR A 30 10.30 -8.26 0.56
C THR A 30 9.96 -7.40 1.79
N GLY A 31 10.94 -7.27 2.70
CA GLY A 31 10.92 -6.28 3.79
C GLY A 31 11.88 -5.12 3.54
N LYS A 32 12.50 -5.05 2.35
CA LYS A 32 13.48 -4.02 2.00
C LYS A 32 12.83 -2.96 1.12
N ILE A 33 13.11 -1.69 1.43
CA ILE A 33 12.69 -0.52 0.65
C ILE A 33 13.86 0.35 0.23
N ASP A 34 15.09 -0.16 0.33
CA ASP A 34 16.33 0.61 0.12
C ASP A 34 16.47 1.14 -1.32
N SER A 35 15.81 0.49 -2.28
CA SER A 35 15.74 0.94 -3.69
C SER A 35 14.59 1.92 -3.95
N ALA A 36 13.73 2.18 -2.97
CA ALA A 36 12.60 3.08 -3.09
C ALA A 36 13.06 4.53 -3.01
N SER A 37 12.87 5.26 -4.11
CA SER A 37 13.15 6.68 -4.24
C SER A 37 11.93 7.38 -4.84
N ILE A 38 11.87 8.69 -4.67
CA ILE A 38 10.83 9.52 -5.27
C ILE A 38 11.31 10.26 -6.53
N SER A 39 12.62 10.22 -6.84
CA SER A 39 13.21 11.01 -7.92
C SER A 39 12.58 10.72 -9.28
N ASN A 40 12.06 9.50 -9.47
CA ASN A 40 11.37 9.05 -10.66
C ASN A 40 9.89 8.72 -10.41
N ALA A 41 9.26 9.33 -9.40
CA ALA A 41 7.88 9.02 -9.03
C ALA A 41 6.89 9.24 -10.18
N GLU A 42 6.91 10.41 -10.82
CA GLU A 42 6.00 10.71 -11.93
C GLU A 42 6.19 9.77 -13.13
N GLU A 43 7.44 9.48 -13.49
CA GLU A 43 7.77 8.56 -14.59
C GLU A 43 7.29 7.14 -14.29
N ALA A 44 7.60 6.60 -13.10
CA ALA A 44 7.18 5.26 -12.71
C ALA A 44 5.65 5.14 -12.57
N LEU A 45 4.96 6.20 -12.13
CA LEU A 45 3.50 6.25 -12.09
C LEU A 45 2.89 6.24 -13.50
N ALA A 46 3.49 7.00 -14.43
CA ALA A 46 3.05 7.03 -15.82
C ALA A 46 3.29 5.70 -16.54
N GLU A 47 4.47 5.09 -16.37
CA GLU A 47 4.81 3.76 -16.91
C GLU A 47 3.83 2.69 -16.42
N ALA A 48 3.46 2.73 -15.13
CA ALA A 48 2.48 1.82 -14.55
C ALA A 48 1.00 2.22 -14.85
N SER A 49 0.79 3.30 -15.62
CA SER A 49 -0.53 3.85 -15.99
C SER A 49 -1.42 4.12 -14.76
N LEU A 50 -0.82 4.58 -13.66
CA LEU A 50 -1.47 4.75 -12.35
C LEU A 50 -2.15 6.12 -12.18
N GLN A 51 -1.98 7.05 -13.12
CA GLN A 51 -2.58 8.39 -13.03
C GLN A 51 -4.12 8.42 -12.98
N PHE A 52 -4.78 7.35 -13.44
CA PHE A 52 -6.24 7.21 -13.41
C PHE A 52 -6.75 6.35 -12.25
N VAL A 53 -5.84 5.79 -11.46
CA VAL A 53 -6.17 4.89 -10.33
C VAL A 53 -5.96 5.62 -9.02
N LEU A 54 -4.83 6.31 -8.90
CA LEU A 54 -4.40 6.90 -7.64
C LEU A 54 -4.92 8.33 -7.53
N GLN A 55 -5.49 8.64 -6.37
CA GLN A 55 -5.83 10.02 -6.04
C GLN A 55 -4.57 10.79 -5.64
N ARG A 56 -4.59 12.10 -5.88
CA ARG A 56 -3.54 13.02 -5.43
C ARG A 56 -3.86 13.54 -4.02
N PRO A 57 -2.85 13.69 -3.14
CA PRO A 57 -1.44 13.38 -3.39
C PRO A 57 -1.14 11.87 -3.35
N VAL A 58 -0.13 11.44 -4.12
CA VAL A 58 0.33 10.04 -4.09
C VAL A 58 1.22 9.81 -2.86
N HIS A 59 0.97 8.75 -2.10
CA HIS A 59 1.68 8.42 -0.87
C HIS A 59 2.78 7.37 -1.12
N LEU A 60 4.04 7.78 -0.95
CA LEU A 60 5.22 6.94 -1.19
C LEU A 60 6.00 6.66 0.09
N LEU A 61 6.44 5.41 0.25
CA LEU A 61 7.30 4.96 1.33
C LEU A 61 8.78 5.02 0.91
N VAL A 62 9.63 5.61 1.75
CA VAL A 62 11.07 5.74 1.49
C VAL A 62 11.90 5.32 2.71
N ALA A 63 13.09 4.78 2.46
CA ALA A 63 14.01 4.33 3.51
C ALA A 63 14.74 5.49 4.22
N THR A 64 14.90 6.62 3.52
CA THR A 64 15.64 7.78 4.02
C THR A 64 15.02 9.08 3.54
N ASP A 65 14.99 10.08 4.40
CA ASP A 65 14.58 11.44 4.06
C ASP A 65 15.71 12.22 3.38
N LYS A 66 16.24 11.69 2.26
CA LYS A 66 17.18 12.47 1.45
C LYS A 66 16.37 13.56 0.78
N ASN A 67 16.59 14.78 1.28
CA ASN A 67 15.95 16.04 0.90
C ASN A 67 15.97 16.24 -0.62
N THR A 68 14.97 15.67 -1.27
CA THR A 68 14.65 15.85 -2.67
C THR A 68 13.61 16.94 -2.67
N ALA A 69 13.91 18.07 -3.32
CA ALA A 69 12.99 19.22 -3.40
C ALA A 69 11.55 18.74 -3.66
N GLY A 70 10.58 19.32 -2.96
CA GLY A 70 9.19 18.85 -2.91
C GLY A 70 8.62 18.55 -4.29
N THR A 71 8.40 17.28 -4.59
CA THR A 71 7.65 16.87 -5.79
C THR A 71 6.19 17.20 -5.49
N SER A 72 5.65 18.21 -6.18
CA SER A 72 4.24 18.60 -6.02
C SER A 72 3.33 17.38 -6.20
N GLY A 73 2.35 17.21 -5.32
CA GLY A 73 1.39 16.10 -5.40
C GLY A 73 1.91 14.73 -4.94
N VAL A 74 3.00 14.69 -4.16
CA VAL A 74 3.53 13.47 -3.51
C VAL A 74 3.68 13.69 -2.00
N VAL A 75 3.12 12.78 -1.20
CA VAL A 75 3.36 12.67 0.24
C VAL A 75 4.40 11.58 0.48
N ARG A 76 5.39 11.88 1.33
CA ARG A 76 6.49 10.98 1.65
C ARG A 76 6.31 10.45 3.06
N HIS A 77 6.42 9.14 3.18
CA HIS A 77 6.40 8.42 4.43
C HIS A 77 7.77 7.80 4.63
N VAL A 78 8.48 8.21 5.67
CA VAL A 78 9.83 7.73 5.95
C VAL A 78 9.71 6.57 6.92
N ASN A 79 10.20 5.40 6.52
CA ASN A 79 10.36 4.28 7.44
C ASN A 79 11.81 3.83 7.48
N THR A 80 12.44 4.07 8.62
CA THR A 80 13.83 3.66 8.92
C THR A 80 13.90 2.35 9.68
N ALA A 81 12.77 1.87 10.21
CA ALA A 81 12.70 0.62 10.94
C ALA A 81 12.68 -0.57 9.95
N PRO A 82 13.36 -1.69 10.26
CA PRO A 82 13.29 -2.89 9.45
C PRO A 82 11.85 -3.39 9.32
N LEU A 83 11.36 -3.56 8.08
CA LEU A 83 10.04 -4.13 7.86
C LEU A 83 10.08 -5.66 7.89
N PRO A 84 8.98 -6.32 8.31
CA PRO A 84 8.84 -7.76 8.12
C PRO A 84 9.06 -8.16 6.65
N ARG A 85 9.65 -9.35 6.42
CA ARG A 85 10.03 -9.85 5.08
C ARG A 85 8.91 -9.85 4.03
N ARG A 86 7.65 -9.73 4.43
CA ARG A 86 6.46 -9.79 3.56
C ARG A 86 5.68 -8.46 3.50
N ALA A 87 6.27 -7.38 4.01
CA ALA A 87 5.62 -6.07 4.13
C ALA A 87 5.46 -5.33 2.79
N ILE A 88 6.25 -5.68 1.77
CA ILE A 88 6.26 -5.03 0.47
C ILE A 88 6.07 -6.09 -0.62
N ILE A 89 5.24 -5.76 -1.61
CA ILE A 89 4.98 -6.54 -2.83
C ILE A 89 5.80 -5.94 -3.97
N GLN A 90 6.49 -6.78 -4.73
CA GLN A 90 7.21 -6.39 -5.95
C GLN A 90 6.25 -6.53 -7.14
N ALA A 91 5.37 -5.53 -7.31
CA ALA A 91 4.27 -5.60 -8.27
C ALA A 91 4.75 -5.59 -9.73
N ALA A 92 5.73 -4.73 -10.05
CA ALA A 92 6.34 -4.68 -11.37
C ALA A 92 7.78 -4.17 -11.28
N PRO A 93 8.59 -4.29 -12.35
CA PRO A 93 9.89 -3.61 -12.42
C PRO A 93 9.73 -2.12 -12.10
N GLY A 94 10.45 -1.63 -11.09
CA GLY A 94 10.36 -0.23 -10.66
C GLY A 94 9.14 0.13 -9.78
N LEU A 95 8.20 -0.79 -9.54
CA LEU A 95 7.01 -0.55 -8.72
C LEU A 95 6.93 -1.53 -7.55
N LEU A 96 7.07 -0.97 -6.35
CA LEU A 96 6.80 -1.64 -5.09
C LEU A 96 5.46 -1.15 -4.51
N VAL A 97 4.77 -2.02 -3.78
CA VAL A 97 3.49 -1.68 -3.13
C VAL A 97 3.50 -2.24 -1.71
N ALA A 98 3.10 -1.43 -0.73
CA ALA A 98 2.87 -1.91 0.63
C ALA A 98 1.86 -3.07 0.61
N ALA A 99 2.20 -4.17 1.28
CA ALA A 99 1.31 -5.31 1.41
C ALA A 99 0.05 -4.93 2.21
N PRO A 100 -1.08 -5.62 2.00
CA PRO A 100 -2.33 -5.33 2.72
C PRO A 100 -2.17 -5.23 4.24
N GLU A 101 -1.29 -6.05 4.82
CA GLU A 101 -1.01 -6.02 6.24
C GLU A 101 -0.27 -4.76 6.71
N LEU A 102 0.66 -4.25 5.89
CA LEU A 102 1.35 -2.99 6.15
C LEU A 102 0.40 -1.81 5.92
N VAL A 103 -0.41 -1.85 4.86
CA VAL A 103 -1.43 -0.84 4.56
C VAL A 103 -2.40 -0.69 5.73
N PHE A 104 -2.87 -1.80 6.30
CA PHE A 104 -3.74 -1.75 7.48
C PHE A 104 -3.07 -1.02 8.65
N LEU A 105 -1.82 -1.36 8.98
CA LEU A 105 -1.07 -0.73 10.07
C LEU A 105 -0.90 0.79 9.84
N GLN A 106 -0.48 1.16 8.63
CA GLN A 106 -0.30 2.54 8.20
C GLN A 106 -1.59 3.36 8.30
N MET A 107 -2.68 2.84 7.72
CA MET A 107 -3.97 3.52 7.73
C MET A 107 -4.59 3.57 9.13
N ALA A 108 -4.48 2.50 9.92
CA ALA A 108 -5.02 2.46 11.28
C ALA A 108 -4.40 3.52 12.21
N SER A 109 -3.19 4.01 11.92
CA SER A 109 -2.58 5.12 12.66
C SER A 109 -3.20 6.49 12.36
N GLN A 110 -3.97 6.61 11.27
CA GLN A 110 -4.56 7.85 10.77
C GLN A 110 -6.09 7.86 10.83
N LEU A 111 -6.69 6.69 11.03
CA LEU A 111 -8.13 6.47 11.03
C LEU A 111 -8.70 6.44 12.45
N SER A 112 -10.01 6.67 12.57
CA SER A 112 -10.73 6.36 13.80
C SER A 112 -10.73 4.85 14.06
N GLU A 113 -11.00 4.42 15.29
CA GLU A 113 -11.09 2.98 15.61
C GLU A 113 -12.14 2.28 14.74
N VAL A 114 -13.29 2.92 14.51
CA VAL A 114 -14.37 2.39 13.68
C VAL A 114 -13.93 2.27 12.22
N ASP A 115 -13.29 3.29 11.66
CA ASP A 115 -12.83 3.26 10.27
C ASP A 115 -11.70 2.24 10.07
N ALA A 116 -10.82 2.09 11.06
CA ALA A 116 -9.81 1.04 11.06
C ALA A 116 -10.45 -0.35 11.10
N MET A 117 -11.50 -0.57 11.90
CA MET A 117 -12.26 -1.82 11.88
C MET A 117 -12.89 -2.09 10.51
N LEU A 118 -13.53 -1.08 9.89
CA LEU A 118 -14.13 -1.20 8.55
C LEU A 118 -13.09 -1.56 7.49
N LEU A 119 -11.90 -0.95 7.54
CA LEU A 119 -10.79 -1.31 6.66
C LEU A 119 -10.33 -2.76 6.90
N GLY A 120 -10.28 -3.20 8.17
CA GLY A 120 -9.95 -4.58 8.51
C GLY A 120 -10.95 -5.59 7.91
N PHE A 121 -12.25 -5.27 7.97
CA PHE A 121 -13.31 -6.07 7.35
C PHE A 121 -13.18 -6.11 5.83
N GLU A 122 -12.87 -4.98 5.20
CA GLU A 122 -12.65 -4.92 3.76
C GLU A 122 -11.47 -5.81 3.34
N LEU A 123 -10.30 -5.61 3.95
CA LEU A 123 -9.07 -6.30 3.55
C LEU A 123 -9.15 -7.83 3.77
N CYS A 124 -9.88 -8.27 4.80
CA CYS A 124 -10.08 -9.68 5.13
C CYS A 124 -11.34 -10.29 4.51
N GLY A 125 -12.23 -9.45 3.98
CA GLY A 125 -13.52 -9.84 3.47
C GLY A 125 -13.49 -10.18 1.98
N THR A 126 -14.63 -10.64 1.49
CA THR A 126 -14.83 -10.98 0.07
C THR A 126 -15.44 -9.84 -0.73
N TYR A 127 -15.13 -8.58 -0.37
CA TYR A 127 -15.69 -7.39 -0.99
C TYR A 127 -14.67 -6.25 -1.08
N SER A 128 -14.93 -5.29 -1.95
CA SER A 128 -14.27 -3.97 -1.97
C SER A 128 -15.30 -2.89 -2.21
N PRO A 129 -15.20 -1.73 -1.55
CA PRO A 129 -16.00 -0.55 -1.87
C PRO A 129 -15.91 -0.22 -3.36
N ASP A 130 -17.07 0.06 -3.93
CA ASP A 130 -17.19 0.44 -5.33
C ASP A 130 -18.31 1.47 -5.48
N PRO A 131 -17.97 2.77 -5.67
CA PRO A 131 -18.98 3.80 -5.83
C PRO A 131 -19.76 3.67 -7.16
N HIS A 132 -19.31 2.83 -8.09
CA HIS A 132 -19.97 2.60 -9.38
C HIS A 132 -20.89 1.38 -9.37
N ASP A 133 -20.77 0.48 -8.38
CA ASP A 133 -21.71 -0.63 -8.18
C ASP A 133 -22.96 -0.13 -7.42
N ALA A 134 -24.16 -0.49 -7.86
CA ALA A 134 -25.41 -0.08 -7.24
C ALA A 134 -25.55 -0.48 -5.76
N ARG A 135 -24.81 -1.51 -5.31
CA ARG A 135 -24.78 -1.95 -3.90
C ARG A 135 -23.75 -1.18 -3.06
N GLY A 136 -22.91 -0.36 -3.69
CA GLY A 136 -21.78 0.33 -3.06
C GLY A 136 -20.53 -0.52 -2.87
N PHE A 137 -20.55 -1.79 -3.31
CA PHE A 137 -19.42 -2.70 -3.22
C PHE A 137 -19.48 -3.79 -4.31
N ARG A 138 -18.31 -4.31 -4.68
CA ARG A 138 -18.17 -5.47 -5.57
C ARG A 138 -17.61 -6.68 -4.81
N ARG A 139 -17.86 -7.89 -5.31
CA ARG A 139 -17.25 -9.12 -4.80
C ARG A 139 -15.81 -9.25 -5.25
N ARG A 140 -14.95 -9.81 -4.40
CA ARG A 140 -13.55 -10.12 -4.69
C ARG A 140 -12.98 -11.13 -3.71
N GLU A 141 -11.79 -11.64 -4.02
CA GLU A 141 -11.02 -12.45 -3.07
C GLU A 141 -10.40 -11.58 -1.96
N PRO A 142 -10.30 -12.08 -0.71
CA PRO A 142 -9.64 -11.35 0.38
C PRO A 142 -8.18 -10.99 0.06
N LEU A 143 -7.79 -9.73 0.32
CA LEU A 143 -6.38 -9.30 0.18
C LEU A 143 -5.49 -9.92 1.26
N THR A 144 -6.07 -10.13 2.43
CA THR A 144 -5.40 -10.78 3.55
C THR A 144 -6.40 -11.56 4.40
N SER A 145 -6.00 -11.94 5.62
CA SER A 145 -6.85 -12.61 6.59
C SER A 145 -6.53 -12.09 7.98
N VAL A 146 -7.48 -12.21 8.90
CA VAL A 146 -7.30 -11.85 10.32
C VAL A 146 -6.04 -12.51 10.90
N ARG A 147 -5.76 -13.77 10.53
CA ARG A 147 -4.56 -14.50 10.95
C ARG A 147 -3.27 -13.83 10.47
N ARG A 148 -3.22 -13.41 9.21
CA ARG A 148 -2.05 -12.72 8.63
C ARG A 148 -1.87 -11.33 9.21
N LEU A 149 -2.94 -10.56 9.39
CA LEU A 149 -2.89 -9.27 10.08
C LEU A 149 -2.32 -9.40 11.49
N ARG A 150 -2.87 -10.32 12.29
CA ARG A 150 -2.37 -10.55 13.66
C ARG A 150 -0.89 -10.95 13.68
N ALA A 151 -0.48 -11.85 12.78
CA ALA A 151 0.91 -12.27 12.67
C ALA A 151 1.83 -11.11 12.26
N PHE A 152 1.39 -10.26 11.34
CA PHE A 152 2.16 -9.10 10.89
C PHE A 152 2.30 -8.05 12.00
N LEU A 153 1.20 -7.70 12.68
CA LEU A 153 1.21 -6.77 13.81
C LEU A 153 2.09 -7.27 14.96
N GLY A 154 2.07 -8.58 15.24
CA GLY A 154 2.98 -9.20 16.20
C GLY A 154 4.45 -9.10 15.80
N ALA A 155 4.76 -9.14 14.49
CA ALA A 155 6.13 -8.96 13.99
C ALA A 155 6.58 -7.48 14.01
N CYS A 156 5.65 -6.53 14.06
CA CYS A 156 5.93 -5.10 14.18
C CYS A 156 5.90 -4.60 15.64
N SER A 157 5.67 -5.47 16.63
CA SER A 157 5.52 -5.05 18.03
C SER A 157 6.76 -4.28 18.52
N GLY A 158 6.55 -3.05 19.00
CA GLY A 158 7.63 -2.15 19.45
C GLY A 158 8.09 -1.12 18.41
N GLN A 159 7.61 -1.21 17.16
CA GLN A 159 7.81 -0.17 16.16
C GLN A 159 6.74 0.91 16.36
N ARG A 160 7.15 2.12 16.79
CA ARG A 160 6.24 3.27 16.84
C ARG A 160 5.94 3.72 15.42
N GLY A 161 4.66 3.73 15.03
CA GLY A 161 4.17 4.37 13.81
C GLY A 161 4.90 3.94 12.54
N VAL A 162 4.83 2.64 12.21
CA VAL A 162 5.02 2.23 10.81
C VAL A 162 3.83 2.71 9.98
#